data_AF-A0AAV0M1F3-F1
#
_entry.id   AF-A0AAV0M1F3-F1
#
_cell.length_a   1.000
_cell.length_b   1.000
_cell.length_c   1.000
_cell.angle_alpha   90.00
_cell.angle_beta   90.00
_cell.angle_gamma   90.00
#
_symmetry.space_group_name_H-M   'P 1'
#
loop_
_entity.id
_entity.type
_entity.pdbx_description
1 polymer ?
#
loop_
_entity_poly.entity_id
_entity_poly.type
_entity_poly.pdbx_seq_one_letter_code
_entity_poly.pdbx_strand_id
1 'polypeptide(L)' 'MLSCAGADRLQTGMRGAFGKPQGVCARVAIGQVLLSVRCKDNNSNHAQEALRRAKFKFPGPLAKRLPGQAFLTSAVNA' A
#
# COMPACT_ATOMS: atom_id res chain seq x y z
N MET A 1 15.13 13.65 -13.32
CA MET A 1 15.33 14.71 -14.34
C MET A 1 15.37 16.00 -13.53
N LEU A 2 16.51 16.67 -13.39
CA LEU A 2 17.23 17.45 -14.40
C LEU A 2 18.74 17.08 -14.41
N SER A 3 19.37 17.02 -15.59
CA SER A 3 20.84 16.98 -15.72
C SER A 3 21.23 18.12 -16.66
N CYS A 4 21.69 19.24 -16.11
CA CYS A 4 22.00 20.42 -16.92
C CYS A 4 23.51 20.63 -17.05
N ALA A 5 23.97 20.72 -18.31
CA ALA A 5 24.85 21.79 -18.79
C ALA A 5 24.69 21.93 -20.31
N GLY A 6 24.38 23.16 -20.78
CA GLY A 6 24.52 23.56 -22.18
C GLY A 6 23.28 24.10 -22.89
N ALA A 7 22.77 25.26 -22.47
CA ALA A 7 22.14 26.34 -23.25
C ALA A 7 20.97 26.11 -24.26
N ASP A 8 20.69 24.90 -24.75
CA ASP A 8 19.75 24.64 -25.83
C ASP A 8 18.96 23.34 -25.56
N ARG A 9 17.63 23.43 -25.40
CA ARG A 9 16.71 22.29 -25.17
C ARG A 9 17.32 21.15 -24.31
N LEU A 10 17.71 21.48 -23.07
CA LEU A 10 18.42 20.62 -22.10
C LEU A 10 17.64 19.38 -21.58
N GLN A 11 16.44 19.17 -22.10
CA GLN A 11 15.59 18.03 -21.77
C GLN A 11 15.25 17.34 -23.08
N THR A 12 15.58 16.06 -23.22
CA THR A 12 15.12 15.20 -24.33
C THR A 12 13.60 14.96 -24.29
N GLY A 13 12.87 15.63 -23.40
CA GLY A 13 11.45 15.45 -23.16
C GLY A 13 11.14 14.00 -22.82
N MET A 14 10.28 13.40 -23.63
CA MET A 14 9.85 12.00 -23.51
C MET A 14 10.69 11.03 -24.35
N ARG A 15 11.74 11.49 -25.04
CA ARG A 15 12.58 10.61 -25.87
C ARG A 15 13.39 9.69 -24.96
N GLY A 16 13.18 8.38 -25.08
CA GLY A 16 13.81 7.37 -24.23
C GLY A 16 13.22 7.31 -22.80
N ALA A 17 11.92 7.60 -22.64
CA ALA A 17 11.21 7.65 -21.36
C ALA A 17 11.08 6.32 -20.59
N PHE A 18 11.82 5.28 -20.97
CA PHE A 18 11.86 4.07 -20.15
C PHE A 18 12.57 4.39 -18.83
N GLY A 19 11.84 4.20 -17.74
CA GLY A 19 12.34 4.50 -16.39
C GLY A 19 13.46 3.56 -15.97
N LYS A 20 14.37 4.06 -15.14
CA LYS A 20 15.30 3.21 -14.39
C LYS A 20 14.53 2.49 -13.27
N PRO A 21 14.91 1.25 -12.89
CA PRO A 21 14.29 0.58 -11.76
C PRO A 21 14.51 1.41 -10.48
N GLN A 22 13.43 1.70 -9.76
CA GLN A 22 13.47 2.55 -8.56
C GLN A 22 12.94 1.81 -7.31
N GLY A 23 12.05 0.83 -7.49
CA GLY A 23 11.53 0.01 -6.40
C GLY A 23 10.56 -1.06 -6.88
N VAL A 24 9.93 -1.76 -5.92
CA VAL A 24 8.90 -2.78 -6.15
C VAL A 24 7.58 -2.34 -5.50
N CYS A 25 6.45 -2.75 -6.09
CA CYS A 25 5.14 -2.51 -5.55
C CYS A 25 4.29 -3.79 -5.58
N ALA A 26 3.36 -3.92 -4.63
CA ALA A 26 2.41 -5.03 -4.58
C ALA A 26 1.14 -4.67 -5.36
N ARG A 27 0.68 -5.57 -6.22
CA ARG A 27 -0.63 -5.49 -6.87
C ARG A 27 -1.62 -6.30 -6.04
N VAL A 28 -2.71 -5.67 -5.63
CA VAL A 28 -3.69 -6.25 -4.71
C VAL A 28 -5.04 -6.30 -5.41
N ALA A 29 -5.67 -7.47 -5.41
CA ALA A 29 -7.02 -7.65 -5.92
C ALA A 29 -8.06 -7.39 -4.82
N ILE A 30 -9.29 -7.09 -5.24
CA ILE A 30 -10.43 -6.88 -4.34
C ILE A 30 -10.64 -8.12 -3.47
N GLY A 31 -10.76 -7.92 -2.16
CA GLY A 31 -10.99 -9.01 -1.20
C GLY A 31 -9.73 -9.79 -0.82
N GLN A 32 -8.56 -9.42 -1.35
CA GLN A 32 -7.29 -10.04 -0.96
C GLN A 32 -6.93 -9.65 0.48
N VAL A 33 -6.50 -10.65 1.25
CA VAL A 33 -6.00 -10.45 2.62
C VAL A 33 -4.61 -9.82 2.55
N LEU A 34 -4.48 -8.63 3.13
CA LEU A 34 -3.22 -7.90 3.23
C LEU A 34 -2.43 -8.31 4.48
N LEU A 35 -3.14 -8.39 5.61
CA LEU A 35 -2.51 -8.62 6.90
C LEU A 35 -3.46 -9.43 7.79
N SER A 36 -2.94 -10.49 8.38
CA SER A 36 -3.66 -11.37 9.31
C SER A 36 -2.93 -11.42 10.64
N VAL A 37 -3.65 -11.27 11.74
CA VAL A 37 -3.08 -11.37 13.08
C VAL A 37 -3.81 -12.45 13.87
N ARG A 38 -3.04 -13.38 14.46
CA ARG A 38 -3.52 -14.39 15.40
C ARG A 38 -3.08 -14.00 16.80
N CYS A 39 -4.03 -13.94 17.73
CA CYS A 39 -3.78 -13.55 19.12
C CYS A 39 -4.52 -14.51 20.04
N LYS A 40 -4.06 -14.63 21.29
CA LYS A 40 -4.86 -15.21 22.37
C LYS A 40 -6.00 -14.25 22.73
N ASP A 41 -7.09 -14.77 23.29
CA ASP A 41 -8.34 -14.00 23.52
C ASP A 41 -8.13 -12.74 24.37
N ASN A 42 -7.21 -12.80 25.35
CA ASN A 42 -6.85 -11.65 26.20
C ASN A 42 -6.31 -10.44 25.43
N ASN A 43 -5.70 -10.65 24.27
CA ASN A 43 -5.06 -9.58 23.48
C ASN A 43 -5.89 -9.12 22.27
N SER A 44 -7.13 -9.59 22.17
CA SER A 44 -8.05 -9.25 21.07
C SER A 44 -8.24 -7.75 20.89
N ASN A 45 -8.40 -7.00 21.99
CA ASN A 45 -8.57 -5.54 21.96
C ASN A 45 -7.34 -4.82 21.40
N HIS A 46 -6.14 -5.26 21.81
CA HIS A 46 -4.89 -4.71 21.30
C HIS A 46 -4.70 -4.98 19.80
N ALA A 47 -5.11 -6.17 19.34
CA ALA A 47 -5.05 -6.53 17.93
C ALA A 47 -5.98 -5.66 17.07
N GLN A 48 -7.20 -5.39 17.54
CA GLN A 48 -8.15 -4.53 16.83
C GLN A 48 -7.63 -3.09 16.69
N GLU A 49 -7.01 -2.56 17.74
CA GLU A 49 -6.41 -1.23 17.75
C GLU A 49 -5.18 -1.16 16.84
N ALA A 50 -4.32 -2.17 16.87
CA ALA A 50 -3.17 -2.27 15.96
C ALA A 50 -3.61 -2.28 14.49
N LEU A 51 -4.64 -3.06 14.14
CA LEU A 51 -5.21 -3.06 12.78
C LEU A 51 -5.87 -1.72 12.42
N ARG A 52 -6.35 -0.95 13.41
CA ARG A 52 -6.90 0.39 13.17
C ARG A 52 -5.80 1.33 12.74
N ARG A 53 -4.66 1.29 13.45
CA ARG A 53 -3.48 2.12 13.15
C ARG A 53 -2.84 1.72 11.82
N ALA A 54 -2.71 0.43 11.56
CA ALA A 54 -2.16 -0.09 10.31
C ALA A 54 -2.98 0.35 9.08
N LYS A 55 -4.32 0.39 9.19
CA LYS A 55 -5.21 0.84 8.11
C LYS A 55 -4.85 2.24 7.57
N PHE A 56 -4.38 3.15 8.41
CA PHE A 56 -4.01 4.51 7.99
C PHE A 56 -2.66 4.62 7.27
N LYS A 57 -1.85 3.57 7.26
CA LYS A 57 -0.57 3.54 6.55
C LYS A 57 -0.68 3.03 5.12
N PHE A 58 -1.79 2.38 4.79
CA PHE A 58 -2.06 1.92 3.44
C PHE A 58 -2.83 2.97 2.64
N PRO A 59 -2.57 3.08 1.34
CA PRO A 59 -3.35 3.93 0.46
C PRO A 59 -4.76 3.34 0.27
N GLY A 60 -5.78 4.21 0.34
CA GLY A 60 -7.18 3.86 0.13
C GLY A 60 -7.89 3.27 1.35
N PRO A 61 -9.23 3.13 1.29
CA PRO A 61 -10.00 2.53 2.36
C PRO A 61 -9.71 1.03 2.45
N LEU A 62 -9.38 0.56 3.66
CA LEU A 62 -9.31 -0.87 3.98
C LEU A 62 -10.47 -1.29 4.88
N ALA A 63 -11.03 -2.47 4.62
CA ALA A 63 -12.10 -3.07 5.43
C ALA A 63 -11.48 -4.09 6.39
N LYS A 64 -11.89 -4.02 7.65
CA LYS A 64 -11.60 -5.07 8.63
C LYS A 64 -12.75 -6.07 8.58
N ARG A 65 -12.46 -7.36 8.39
CA ARG A 65 -13.46 -8.43 8.50
C ARG A 65 -13.09 -9.29 9.70
N LEU A 66 -14.03 -9.49 10.64
CA LEU A 66 -13.84 -10.32 11.84
C LEU A 66 -14.93 -11.40 11.85
N PRO A 67 -14.55 -12.68 11.73
CA PRO A 67 -14.61 -13.57 12.91
C PRO A 67 -13.43 -14.57 13.02
N GLY A 68 -12.97 -14.83 14.26
CA GLY A 68 -12.00 -15.88 14.63
C GLY A 68 -10.50 -15.58 14.33
N GLN A 69 -10.21 -14.77 13.31
CA GLN A 69 -8.87 -14.26 13.00
C GLN A 69 -9.01 -12.85 12.43
N ALA A 70 -8.15 -11.92 12.83
CA ALA A 70 -8.29 -10.52 12.45
C ALA A 70 -7.61 -10.24 11.11
N PHE A 71 -8.42 -9.93 10.07
CA PHE A 71 -7.94 -9.70 8.70
C PHE A 71 -8.18 -8.26 8.23
N LEU A 72 -7.14 -7.64 7.64
CA LEU A 72 -7.26 -6.44 6.83
C LEU A 72 -7.40 -6.84 5.35
N THR A 73 -8.45 -6.35 4.72
CA THR A 73 -8.76 -6.59 3.30
C THR A 73 -8.88 -5.26 2.56
N SER A 74 -8.53 -5.24 1.27
CA SER A 74 -8.79 -4.08 0.41
C SER A 74 -10.30 -3.80 0.36
N ALA A 75 -10.75 -2.60 0.74
CA ALA A 75 -12.17 -2.27 0.67
C ALA A 75 -12.58 -1.93 -0.77
N VAL A 76 -13.82 -2.26 -1.11
CA VAL A 76 -14.53 -1.72 -2.28
C VAL A 76 -15.73 -1.00 -1.74
N ASN A 77 -15.95 0.24 -2.21
CA ASN A 77 -17.26 0.88 -2.12
C ASN A 77 -18.25 -0.05 -2.84
N ALA A 78 -19.12 -0.69 -2.07
CA ALA A 78 -20.51 -0.81 -2.52
C ALA A 78 -21.14 0.58 -2.42
#